data_AF-A0AAD6VIY5-F1
#
_entry.id   AF-A0AAD6VIY5-F1
#
_cell.length_a   1.000
_cell.length_b   1.000
_cell.length_c   1.000
_cell.angle_alpha   90.00
_cell.angle_beta   90.00
_cell.angle_gamma   90.00
#
_symmetry.space_group_name_H-M   'P 1'
#
loop_
_entity.id
_entity.type
_entity.pdbx_description
1 polymer ?
#
loop_
_entity_poly.entity_id
_entity_poly.type
_entity_poly.pdbx_seq_one_letter_code
_entity_poly.pdbx_strand_id
1 'polypeptide(L)' 'ALKLVLVVAGVLNSPLVLKRTGIGHPDALAYIGVPLVATLPGVGENYQDHPSIPMSYVARPDGQTFDEFLRGE' A
#
# COMPACT_ATOMS: atom_id res chain seq x y z
N ALA A 1 -1.43 14.94 28.23
CA ALA A 1 -2.03 15.04 26.89
C ALA A 1 -0.99 14.66 25.84
N LEU A 2 -1.39 13.93 24.79
CA LEU A 2 -0.52 13.71 23.62
C LEU A 2 -0.32 15.05 22.91
N LYS A 3 0.93 15.38 22.58
CA LYS A 3 1.28 16.65 21.92
C LYS A 3 1.21 16.58 20.40
N LEU A 4 1.32 15.37 19.84
CA LEU A 4 1.35 15.11 18.41
C LEU A 4 0.97 13.65 18.16
N VAL A 5 0.30 13.39 17.03
CA VAL A 5 0.02 12.04 16.52
C VAL A 5 0.51 11.99 15.07
N LEU A 6 1.30 10.97 14.75
CA LEU A 6 1.82 10.73 13.39
C LEU A 6 1.22 9.44 12.83
N VAL A 7 0.77 9.47 11.58
CA VAL A 7 0.26 8.29 10.87
C VAL A 7 1.34 7.80 9.90
N VAL A 8 2.05 6.74 10.30
CA VAL A 8 3.20 6.16 9.58
C VAL A 8 2.98 4.69 9.22
N ALA A 9 1.79 4.35 8.73
CA ALA A 9 1.42 2.97 8.42
C ALA A 9 1.76 2.53 6.98
N GLY A 10 2.43 3.37 6.20
CA GLY A 10 2.78 3.13 4.80
C GLY A 10 1.65 3.48 3.82
N VAL A 11 1.96 3.47 2.52
CA VAL A 11 1.07 3.97 1.46
C VAL A 11 -0.29 3.29 1.42
N LEU A 12 -0.35 1.99 1.72
CA LEU A 12 -1.61 1.23 1.70
C LEU A 12 -2.44 1.43 2.97
N ASN A 13 -1.80 1.53 4.15
CA ASN A 13 -2.53 1.54 5.42
C ASN A 13 -2.77 2.94 5.98
N SER A 14 -1.89 3.93 5.75
CA SER A 14 -2.12 5.30 6.19
C SER A 14 -3.45 5.89 5.70
N PRO A 15 -3.85 5.76 4.41
CA PRO A 15 -5.17 6.22 3.98
C PRO A 15 -6.32 5.43 4.60
N LEU A 16 -6.14 4.14 4.93
CA LEU A 16 -7.15 3.35 5.64
C LEU A 16 -7.35 3.83 7.08
N VAL A 17 -6.27 4.17 7.78
CA VAL A 17 -6.34 4.79 9.11
C VAL A 17 -7.13 6.09 9.04
N LEU A 18 -6.78 6.98 8.11
CA LEU A 18 -7.47 8.26 7.94
C LEU A 18 -8.97 8.08 7.65
N LYS A 19 -9.33 7.21 6.68
CA LYS A 19 -10.73 6.93 6.34
C LYS A 19 -11.52 6.40 7.53
N ARG A 20 -10.96 5.46 8.31
CA ARG A 20 -11.64 4.90 9.51
C ARG A 20 -11.83 5.92 10.63
N THR A 21 -11.03 6.99 10.64
CA THR A 21 -11.15 8.11 11.59
C THR A 21 -11.98 9.28 11.05
N GLY A 22 -12.65 9.13 9.90
CA GLY A 22 -13.53 10.16 9.35
C GLY A 22 -12.81 11.22 8.50
N ILE A 23 -11.58 10.96 8.06
CA ILE A 23 -10.80 11.87 7.23
C ILE A 23 -10.71 11.28 5.82
N GLY A 24 -11.40 11.89 4.84
CA GLY A 24 -11.47 11.33 3.48
C GLY A 24 -12.54 11.97 2.60
N HIS A 25 -12.91 11.26 1.52
CA HIS A 25 -14.01 11.67 0.63
C HIS A 25 -15.37 11.45 1.33
N PRO A 26 -16.26 12.46 1.41
CA PRO A 26 -17.52 12.36 2.16
C PRO A 26 -18.39 11.18 1.75
N ASP A 27 -18.60 10.98 0.45
CA ASP A 27 -19.41 9.86 -0.06
C ASP A 27 -18.81 8.49 0.27
N ALA A 28 -17.48 8.36 0.19
CA ALA A 28 -16.81 7.12 0.53
C ALA A 28 -16.94 6.81 2.04
N LEU A 29 -16.87 7.83 2.90
CA LEU A 29 -17.04 7.68 4.34
C LEU A 29 -18.48 7.36 4.72
N ALA A 30 -19.45 8.04 4.09
CA ALA A 30 -20.87 7.77 4.26
C ALA A 30 -21.23 6.33 3.84
N TYR A 31 -20.67 5.85 2.72
CA TYR A 31 -20.86 4.48 2.23
C TYR A 31 -20.40 3.42 3.26
N ILE A 32 -19.29 3.67 3.97
CA ILE A 32 -18.78 2.74 5.00
C ILE A 32 -19.28 3.04 6.42
N GLY A 33 -20.22 3.98 6.59
CA GLY A 33 -20.81 4.31 7.89
C GLY A 33 -19.87 5.04 8.86
N VAL A 34 -18.83 5.72 8.37
CA VAL A 34 -17.89 6.48 9.21
C VAL A 34 -18.31 7.95 9.27
N PRO A 35 -18.49 8.55 10.48
CA PRO A 35 -18.78 9.97 10.61
C PRO A 35 -17.68 10.85 10.00
N LEU A 36 -18.08 11.90 9.27
CA LEU A 36 -17.13 12.84 8.68
C LEU A 36 -16.49 13.73 9.76
N VAL A 37 -15.17 13.71 9.84
CA VAL A 37 -14.34 14.60 10.66
C VAL A 37 -13.70 15.68 9.80
N ALA A 38 -13.16 15.32 8.63
CA ALA A 38 -12.58 16.28 7.69
C ALA A 38 -12.69 15.80 6.24
N THR A 39 -13.07 16.73 5.36
CA THR A 39 -13.16 16.48 3.91
C THR A 39 -11.76 16.56 3.29
N LEU A 40 -11.22 15.40 2.91
CA LEU A 40 -9.96 15.28 2.17
C LEU A 40 -10.12 14.21 1.06
N PRO A 41 -10.67 14.58 -0.11
CA PRO A 41 -11.01 13.62 -1.15
C PRO A 41 -9.80 12.89 -1.75
N GLY A 42 -8.59 13.43 -1.62
CA GLY A 42 -7.35 12.78 -2.07
C GLY A 42 -6.86 11.63 -1.18
N VAL A 43 -7.47 11.39 -0.01
CA VAL A 43 -7.06 10.29 0.87
C VAL A 43 -7.32 8.94 0.20
N GLY A 44 -6.25 8.21 -0.09
CA GLY A 44 -6.31 6.91 -0.76
C GLY A 44 -6.36 6.97 -2.28
N GLU A 45 -6.26 8.17 -2.85
CA GLU A 45 -6.18 8.39 -4.29
C GLU A 45 -4.71 8.58 -4.72
N ASN A 46 -4.48 8.68 -6.03
CA ASN A 46 -3.16 8.89 -6.62
C ASN A 46 -2.11 7.85 -6.18
N TYR A 47 -2.53 6.59 -6.08
CA TYR A 47 -1.60 5.47 -5.89
C TYR A 47 -0.65 5.40 -7.08
N GLN A 48 0.63 5.32 -6.78
CA GLN A 48 1.70 5.18 -7.76
C GLN A 48 2.60 4.02 -7.34
N ASP A 49 3.12 3.34 -8.33
CA ASP A 49 4.02 2.22 -8.16
C ASP A 49 4.99 2.16 -9.35
N HIS A 50 6.05 1.38 -9.20
CA HIS A 50 6.92 1.02 -10.32
C HIS A 50 6.47 -0.34 -10.86
N PRO A 51 5.82 -0.40 -12.03
CA PRO A 51 5.46 -1.68 -12.61
C PRO A 51 6.73 -2.46 -12.94
N SER A 52 6.85 -3.67 -12.40
CA SER A 52 8.01 -4.54 -12.62
C SER A 52 7.69 -5.62 -13.64
N ILE A 53 8.60 -5.83 -14.58
CA ILE A 53 8.53 -6.90 -15.59
C ILE A 53 9.77 -7.79 -15.39
N PRO A 54 9.67 -8.88 -14.64
CA PRO A 54 10.78 -9.80 -14.49
C PRO A 54 11.04 -10.50 -15.84
N MET A 55 12.30 -10.51 -16.26
CA MET A 55 12.75 -11.24 -17.44
C MET A 55 13.69 -12.36 -17.00
N SER A 56 13.36 -13.59 -17.39
CA SER A 56 14.15 -14.77 -17.08
C SER A 56 14.83 -15.30 -18.34
N TYR A 57 16.07 -15.74 -18.18
CA TYR A 57 16.86 -16.38 -19.23
C TYR A 57 17.45 -17.67 -18.69
N VAL A 58 17.72 -18.61 -19.60
CA VAL A 58 18.41 -19.85 -19.23
C VAL A 58 19.88 -19.53 -19.00
N ALA A 59 20.34 -19.77 -17.77
CA ALA A 59 21.75 -19.68 -17.42
C ALA A 59 22.54 -20.83 -18.06
N ARG A 60 23.88 -20.69 -18.08
CA ARG A 60 24.74 -21.81 -18.49
C ARG A 60 24.59 -22.98 -17.51
N PRO A 61 24.84 -24.23 -17.96
CA PRO A 61 24.71 -25.40 -17.08
C PRO A 61 25.58 -25.35 -15.82
N ASP A 62 26.70 -24.63 -15.86
CA ASP A 62 27.63 -24.40 -14.75
C ASP A 62 27.40 -23.06 -14.02
N GLY A 63 26.38 -22.31 -14.42
CA GLY A 63 26.04 -21.03 -13.82
C GLY A 63 25.38 -21.21 -12.46
N GLN A 64 25.91 -20.53 -11.44
CA GLN A 64 25.24 -20.44 -10.15
C GLN A 64 24.03 -19.52 -10.26
N THR A 65 22.84 -20.05 -9.96
CA THR A 65 21.59 -19.29 -9.91
C THR A 65 20.87 -19.56 -8.61
N PHE A 66 19.82 -18.79 -8.33
CA PHE A 66 18.91 -19.04 -7.21
C PHE A 66 17.85 -20.11 -7.55
N ASP A 67 17.96 -20.78 -8.70
CA ASP A 67 16.88 -21.64 -9.19
C ASP A 67 16.70 -22.90 -8.33
N GLU A 68 17.77 -23.49 -7.77
CA GLU A 68 17.69 -24.63 -6.85
C GLU A 68 16.86 -24.27 -5.61
N PHE A 69 17.16 -23.11 -5.00
CA PHE A 69 16.38 -22.57 -3.88
C PHE A 69 14.91 -22.32 -4.25
N LEU A 70 14.67 -21.72 -5.43
CA LEU A 70 13.31 -21.43 -5.91
C LEU A 70 12.52 -22.70 -6.25
N ARG A 71 13.18 -23.77 -6.68
CA ARG A 71 12.58 -25.09 -6.93
C ARG A 71 12.36 -25.90 -5.64
N GLY A 72 12.99 -25.49 -4.53
CA GLY A 72 12.89 -26.19 -3.25
C GLY A 72 13.67 -27.51 -3.22
N GLU A 73 14.78 -27.57 -3.97
CA GLU A 73 15.73 -28.70 -3.99
C GLU A 73 16.62 -28.74 -2.74
#